data_AF-A0A3B3C4I2-F1
#
_entry.id   AF-A0A3B3C4I2-F1
#
_cell.length_a   1.000
_cell.length_b   1.000
_cell.length_c   1.000
_cell.angle_alpha   90.00
_cell.angle_beta   90.00
_cell.angle_gamma   90.00
#
_symmetry.space_group_name_H-M   'P 1'
#
loop_
_entity.id
_entity.type
_entity.pdbx_description
1 polymer ?
#
loop_
_entity_poly.entity_id
_entity_poly.type
_entity_poly.pdbx_seq_one_letter_code
_entity_poly.pdbx_strand_id
1 'polypeptide(L)'
;KSFILLIKKLLFTPLHIASRLGKTDIVQLLLQHMAHPDAATTNGYTPLHISAREGQVETAAVLLEAGASHSLATKVRFTPLHVAAKYGRHTYYFVYLYSGLDSPMKRT
;
A
#
# COMPACT_ATOMS: atom_id res chain seq x y z
N LYS A 1 20.20 8.91 15.24
CA LYS A 1 20.09 7.55 15.85
C LYS A 1 18.64 7.17 16.21
N SER A 2 17.79 8.09 16.69
CA SER A 2 16.38 7.80 17.04
C SER A 2 15.45 7.44 15.87
N PHE A 3 15.73 7.93 14.65
CA PHE A 3 14.89 7.63 13.48
C PHE A 3 15.00 6.16 13.03
N ILE A 4 16.22 5.62 12.94
CA ILE A 4 16.47 4.21 12.58
C ILE A 4 15.90 3.25 13.65
N LEU A 5 15.92 3.64 14.92
CA LEU A 5 15.35 2.84 16.02
C LEU A 5 13.81 2.80 15.96
N LEU A 6 13.16 3.87 15.48
CA LEU A 6 11.71 3.91 15.29
C LEU A 6 11.25 2.95 14.17
N ILE A 7 12.06 2.82 13.11
CA ILE A 7 11.84 1.84 12.03
C ILE A 7 11.88 0.41 12.59
N LYS A 8 12.83 0.12 13.51
CA LYS A 8 12.92 -1.17 14.22
C LYS A 8 11.78 -1.43 15.21
N LYS A 9 11.25 -0.40 15.88
CA LYS A 9 10.20 -0.57 16.92
C LYS A 9 8.78 -0.76 16.37
N LEU A 10 8.51 -0.35 15.12
CA LEU A 10 7.18 -0.44 14.50
C LEU A 10 7.11 -1.39 13.29
N LEU A 11 8.23 -2.02 12.90
CA LEU A 11 8.38 -2.88 11.71
C LEU A 11 7.98 -2.16 10.41
N PHE A 12 8.32 -0.88 10.28
CA PHE A 12 8.20 -0.20 8.99
C PHE A 12 9.37 -0.64 8.10
N THR A 13 9.07 -1.20 6.93
CA THR A 13 10.09 -1.45 5.90
C THR A 13 10.24 -0.22 5.00
N PRO A 14 11.35 -0.08 4.25
CA PRO A 14 11.47 0.96 3.23
C PRO A 14 10.28 0.98 2.26
N LEU A 15 9.71 -0.19 1.95
CA LEU A 15 8.55 -0.33 1.08
C LEU A 15 7.31 0.37 1.65
N HIS A 16 7.08 0.32 2.97
CA HIS A 16 5.99 1.05 3.62
C HIS A 16 6.16 2.57 3.48
N ILE A 17 7.39 3.06 3.62
CA ILE A 17 7.70 4.50 3.55
C ILE A 17 7.52 4.99 2.12
N ALA A 18 8.09 4.28 1.14
CA ALA A 18 7.93 4.59 -0.28
C ALA A 18 6.44 4.59 -0.70
N SER A 19 5.66 3.63 -0.17
CA SER A 19 4.21 3.52 -0.42
C SER A 19 3.42 4.67 0.19
N ARG A 20 3.82 5.17 1.36
CA ARG A 20 3.20 6.37 1.97
C ARG A 20 3.43 7.61 1.10
N LEU A 21 4.65 7.75 0.61
CA LEU A 21 5.09 8.93 -0.12
C LEU A 21 4.71 8.92 -1.61
N GLY A 22 4.08 7.86 -2.10
CA GLY A 22 3.74 7.71 -3.53
C GLY A 22 4.96 7.62 -4.44
N LYS A 23 6.11 7.15 -3.92
CA LYS A 23 7.35 7.03 -4.70
C LYS A 23 7.36 5.73 -5.48
N THR A 24 6.54 5.65 -6.52
CA THR A 24 6.31 4.43 -7.32
C THR A 24 7.61 3.83 -7.86
N ASP A 25 8.54 4.63 -8.37
CA ASP A 25 9.84 4.16 -8.87
C ASP A 25 10.66 3.43 -7.77
N ILE A 26 10.64 3.96 -6.55
CA ILE A 26 11.32 3.36 -5.39
C ILE A 26 10.59 2.09 -4.97
N VAL A 27 9.26 2.07 -5.01
CA VAL A 27 8.46 0.87 -4.73
C VAL A 27 8.81 -0.25 -5.71
N GLN A 28 8.85 0.04 -7.01
CA GLN A 28 9.27 -0.91 -8.04
C GLN A 28 10.69 -1.44 -7.78
N LEU A 29 11.64 -0.54 -7.53
CA LEU A 29 13.03 -0.92 -7.22
C LEU A 29 13.11 -1.85 -6.01
N LEU A 30 12.38 -1.54 -4.94
CA LEU A 30 12.37 -2.37 -3.73
C LEU A 30 11.76 -3.76 -3.99
N LEU A 31 10.67 -3.83 -4.76
CA LEU A 31 10.03 -5.10 -5.14
C LEU A 31 10.94 -5.96 -6.03
N GLN A 32 11.64 -5.34 -6.98
CA GLN A 32 12.65 -6.01 -7.81
C GLN A 32 13.80 -6.58 -6.96
N HIS A 33 14.16 -5.91 -5.87
CA HIS A 33 15.15 -6.38 -4.90
C HIS A 33 14.54 -7.26 -3.78
N MET A 34 13.51 -8.04 -4.11
CA MET A 34 12.90 -9.06 -3.23
C MET A 34 12.26 -8.51 -1.95
N ALA A 35 11.86 -7.22 -1.91
CA ALA A 35 11.04 -6.73 -0.81
C ALA A 35 9.66 -7.42 -0.85
N HIS A 36 9.25 -7.99 0.29
CA HIS A 36 7.97 -8.67 0.37
C HIS A 36 6.81 -7.67 0.25
N PRO A 37 5.90 -7.80 -0.75
CA PRO A 37 4.82 -6.85 -0.99
C PRO A 37 3.82 -6.78 0.18
N ASP A 38 3.59 -7.91 0.85
CA ASP A 38 2.73 -8.00 2.04
C ASP A 38 3.46 -7.89 3.37
N ALA A 39 4.68 -7.30 3.39
CA ALA A 39 5.37 -7.04 4.66
C ALA A 39 4.43 -6.26 5.60
N ALA A 40 4.15 -6.80 6.78
CA ALA A 40 3.19 -6.19 7.71
C ALA A 40 3.90 -5.51 8.88
N THR A 41 3.46 -4.29 9.22
CA THR A 41 3.85 -3.62 10.47
C THR A 41 3.33 -4.38 11.69
N THR A 42 3.78 -3.95 12.88
CA THR A 42 3.27 -4.45 14.17
C THR A 42 1.74 -4.41 14.32
N ASN A 43 1.04 -3.53 13.60
CA ASN A 43 -0.43 -3.40 13.64
C ASN A 43 -1.14 -4.11 12.47
N GLY A 44 -0.40 -4.86 11.64
CA GLY A 44 -0.93 -5.57 10.48
C GLY A 44 -1.16 -4.69 9.25
N TYR A 45 -0.66 -3.45 9.24
CA TYR A 45 -0.70 -2.62 8.03
C TYR A 45 0.38 -3.09 7.06
N THR A 46 -0.04 -3.39 5.82
CA THR A 46 0.85 -3.67 4.69
C THR A 46 1.13 -2.38 3.89
N PRO A 47 2.12 -2.35 2.99
CA PRO A 47 2.32 -1.27 2.03
C PRO A 47 1.04 -0.87 1.31
N LEU A 48 0.21 -1.86 0.94
CA LEU A 48 -1.05 -1.64 0.25
C LEU A 48 -2.06 -0.86 1.12
N HIS A 49 -2.18 -1.18 2.42
CA HIS A 49 -3.01 -0.38 3.34
C HIS A 49 -2.54 1.07 3.46
N ILE A 50 -1.23 1.29 3.41
CA ILE A 50 -0.66 2.64 3.53
C ILE A 50 -0.93 3.44 2.26
N SER A 51 -0.68 2.87 1.07
CA SER A 51 -1.00 3.53 -0.20
C SER A 51 -2.50 3.86 -0.30
N ALA A 52 -3.38 2.96 0.16
CA ALA A 52 -4.81 3.17 0.28
C ALA A 52 -5.20 4.33 1.20
N ARG A 53 -4.55 4.44 2.37
CA ARG A 53 -4.78 5.55 3.30
C ARG A 53 -4.43 6.89 2.70
N GLU A 54 -3.26 6.97 2.05
CA GLU A 54 -2.72 8.22 1.52
C GLU A 54 -3.26 8.56 0.13
N GLY A 55 -4.03 7.65 -0.50
CA GLY A 55 -4.60 7.86 -1.82
C GLY A 55 -3.62 7.67 -2.98
N GLN A 56 -2.53 6.91 -2.78
CA GLN A 56 -1.49 6.67 -3.78
C GLN A 56 -1.93 5.56 -4.76
N VAL A 57 -2.74 5.91 -5.75
CA VAL A 57 -3.41 4.97 -6.66
C VAL A 57 -2.41 4.19 -7.51
N GLU A 58 -1.43 4.87 -8.10
CA GLU A 58 -0.42 4.28 -8.97
C GLU A 58 0.49 3.32 -8.18
N THR A 59 0.87 3.73 -6.97
CA THR A 59 1.67 2.88 -6.09
C THR A 59 0.90 1.63 -5.64
N ALA A 60 -0.40 1.76 -5.39
CA ALA A 60 -1.26 0.63 -5.05
C ALA A 60 -1.38 -0.36 -6.23
N ALA A 61 -1.49 0.13 -7.47
CA ALA A 61 -1.50 -0.70 -8.67
C ALA A 61 -0.20 -1.52 -8.79
N VAL A 62 0.97 -0.88 -8.66
CA VAL A 62 2.27 -1.58 -8.69
C VAL A 62 2.39 -2.64 -7.59
N LEU A 63 1.90 -2.36 -6.38
CA LEU A 63 1.91 -3.34 -5.30
C LEU A 63 1.03 -4.57 -5.65
N LEU A 64 -0.15 -4.35 -6.22
CA LEU A 64 -1.04 -5.43 -6.67
C LEU A 64 -0.43 -6.25 -7.81
N GLU A 65 0.18 -5.58 -8.79
CA GLU A 65 0.90 -6.25 -9.89
C GLU A 65 2.07 -7.10 -9.37
N ALA A 66 2.72 -6.67 -8.29
CA ALA A 66 3.75 -7.42 -7.60
C ALA A 66 3.20 -8.51 -6.66
N GLY A 67 1.89 -8.78 -6.68
CA GLY A 67 1.25 -9.85 -5.91
C GLY A 67 0.86 -9.49 -4.48
N ALA A 68 0.80 -8.20 -4.11
CA ALA A 68 0.27 -7.79 -2.81
C ALA A 68 -1.19 -8.24 -2.65
N SER A 69 -1.53 -8.82 -1.51
CA SER A 69 -2.89 -9.24 -1.23
C SER A 69 -3.77 -8.06 -0.77
N HIS A 70 -4.80 -7.78 -1.55
CA HIS A 70 -5.86 -6.83 -1.21
C HIS A 70 -6.85 -7.30 -0.14
N SER A 71 -6.77 -8.57 0.29
CA SER A 71 -7.68 -9.15 1.28
C SER A 71 -7.09 -9.25 2.69
N LEU A 72 -5.78 -8.99 2.84
CA LEU A 72 -5.14 -9.01 4.16
C LEU A 72 -5.76 -7.95 5.06
N ALA A 73 -6.05 -8.35 6.29
CA ALA A 73 -6.64 -7.48 7.27
C ALA A 73 -5.62 -7.09 8.34
N THR A 74 -5.63 -5.82 8.73
CA THR A 74 -4.96 -5.33 9.94
C THR A 74 -5.47 -6.05 11.20
N LYS A 75 -4.80 -5.85 12.34
CA LYS A 75 -5.23 -6.42 13.63
C LYS A 75 -6.66 -6.05 14.04
N VAL A 76 -7.17 -4.91 13.56
CA VAL A 76 -8.54 -4.43 13.80
C VAL A 76 -9.50 -4.83 12.67
N ARG A 77 -9.13 -5.81 11.84
CA ARG A 77 -9.92 -6.37 10.74
C ARG A 77 -10.23 -5.41 9.58
N PHE A 78 -9.52 -4.31 9.46
CA PHE A 78 -9.60 -3.46 8.26
C PHE A 78 -8.72 -4.00 7.14
N THR A 79 -9.27 -4.07 5.93
CA THR A 79 -8.56 -4.38 4.68
C THR A 79 -8.07 -3.07 4.05
N PRO A 80 -7.22 -3.12 3.01
CA PRO A 80 -6.83 -1.92 2.27
C PRO A 80 -8.05 -1.13 1.76
N LEU A 81 -9.09 -1.81 1.29
CA LEU A 81 -10.34 -1.15 0.85
C LEU A 81 -11.07 -0.44 2.01
N HIS A 82 -11.17 -1.07 3.19
CA HIS A 82 -11.74 -0.40 4.36
C HIS A 82 -10.97 0.86 4.73
N VAL A 83 -9.64 0.83 4.62
CA VAL A 83 -8.78 1.99 4.90
C VAL A 83 -8.97 3.08 3.83
N ALA A 84 -9.03 2.72 2.55
CA ALA A 84 -9.32 3.66 1.45
C ALA A 84 -10.70 4.31 1.60
N ALA A 85 -11.71 3.58 2.08
CA ALA A 85 -13.04 4.12 2.32
C ALA A 85 -13.09 5.09 3.51
N LYS A 86 -12.31 4.82 4.56
CA LYS A 86 -12.28 5.65 5.76
C LYS A 86 -11.47 6.93 5.61
N TYR A 87 -10.35 6.87 4.87
CA TYR A 87 -9.36 7.95 4.82
C TYR A 87 -9.09 8.50 3.42
N GLY A 88 -9.40 7.73 2.37
CA GLY A 88 -9.04 8.09 1.01
C GLY A 88 -10.00 9.10 0.40
N ARG A 89 -9.46 10.14 -0.24
CA ARG A 89 -10.21 11.03 -1.15
C ARG A 89 -10.59 10.36 -2.48
N HIS A 90 -10.04 9.16 -2.70
CA HIS A 90 -9.99 8.45 -3.98
C HIS A 90 -10.57 7.03 -3.89
N THR A 91 -11.49 6.78 -2.95
CA THR A 91 -12.04 5.44 -2.68
C THR A 91 -12.56 4.74 -3.94
N TYR A 92 -13.14 5.48 -4.89
CA TYR A 92 -13.64 4.92 -6.14
C TYR A 92 -12.54 4.22 -6.95
N TYR A 93 -11.34 4.79 -7.07
CA TYR A 93 -10.22 4.13 -7.78
C TYR A 93 -9.80 2.83 -7.11
N PHE A 94 -9.76 2.81 -5.78
CA PHE A 94 -9.41 1.61 -5.03
C PHE A 94 -10.46 0.51 -5.17
N VAL A 95 -11.75 0.86 -5.32
CA VAL A 95 -12.78 -0.13 -5.64
C VAL A 95 -12.51 -0.78 -7.00
N TYR A 96 -12.20 -0.01 -8.05
CA TYR A 96 -11.87 -0.56 -9.38
C TYR A 96 -10.62 -1.44 -9.33
N LEU A 97 -9.53 -0.92 -8.76
CA LEU A 97 -8.26 -1.65 -8.64
C LEU A 97 -8.41 -2.96 -7.86
N TYR A 98 -9.16 -2.96 -6.76
CA TYR A 98 -9.33 -4.17 -5.94
C TYR A 98 -10.40 -5.13 -6.46
N SER A 99 -11.30 -4.69 -7.35
CA SER A 99 -12.30 -5.57 -7.99
C SER A 99 -11.80 -6.17 -9.31
N GLY A 100 -10.60 -5.80 -9.77
CA GLY A 100 -10.06 -6.23 -11.07
C GLY A 100 -10.80 -5.62 -12.25
N LEU A 101 -11.59 -4.56 -12.02
CA LEU A 101 -12.27 -3.81 -13.06
C LEU A 101 -11.31 -2.77 -13.66
N ASP A 102 -11.37 -2.58 -14.96
CA ASP A 102 -10.59 -1.54 -15.64
C ASP A 102 -10.91 -0.16 -15.04
N SER A 103 -9.85 0.60 -14.72
CA SER A 103 -10.00 1.96 -14.19
C SER A 103 -10.77 2.83 -15.19
N PRO A 104 -11.80 3.59 -14.74
CA PRO A 104 -12.62 4.43 -15.62
C PRO A 104 -11.86 5.59 -16.27
N MET A 105 -10.55 5.75 -15.97
CA MET A 105 -9.72 6.89 -16.40
C MET A 105 -8.51 6.52 -17.26
N LYS A 106 -8.56 5.44 -18.06
CA LYS A 106 -7.77 5.43 -19.33
C LYS A 106 -8.38 6.46 -20.32
N ARG A 107 -8.40 7.74 -19.95
CA ARG A 107 -8.75 8.87 -20.80
C ARG A 107 -8.00 10.10 -20.30
N THR A 108 -6.75 10.24 -20.73
CA THR A 108 -6.26 11.22 -21.72
C THR A 108 -4.77 11.02 -21.90
#